data_AF-A0A3L7PEC1-F1
#
_entry.id   AF-A0A3L7PEC1-F1
#
_cell.length_a   1.000
_cell.length_b   1.000
_cell.length_c   1.000
_cell.angle_alpha   90.00
_cell.angle_beta   90.00
_cell.angle_gamma   90.00
#
_symmetry.space_group_name_H-M   'P 1'
#
loop_
_entity.id
_entity.type
_entity.pdbx_description
1 polymer ?
#
loop_
_entity_poly.entity_id
_entity_poly.type
_entity_poly.pdbx_seq_one_letter_code
_entity_poly.pdbx_strand_id
1 'polypeptide(L)'
;PDAGSSLSNLWPLPVNPPQLQVFPEQIVTDENGVSLVVGLTVGSLNPFGPAPALKRVAPMGVTLAQMAGDKALHVTVAPQILGPLTQMVIDSDQAKLDLLDIPEPLFAELADRATLQKLIPDLKRHGDKLQVRSTLRVTSPLSVGEPSQPVATDGPKPFEFKLSGLTVGIQIKTDPAQSQWQPCAAFDLQVAEQVRASLLAPSHEQRQLRLEWLPVSSVTGTGRFAEGYDALDKTLVAAPYIAQFREGWRAYTQGATVSATDVADITLGTSKLRLHEVNWNAPVIDVAFHLARIKLSNLSQETFKYETKAPTSGWGETLTLKPGDSHEFELPYPLTYRRNGAKGPEVYTLIAGSHSEFRVPLSGGPPSLFAANKP
;
A
#
# COMPACT_ATOMS: atom_id res chain seq x y z
N PRO A 1 -0.36 -0.95 18.59
CA PRO A 1 -0.43 -1.29 17.15
C PRO A 1 0.96 -1.74 16.68
N ASP A 2 1.11 -3.03 16.38
CA ASP A 2 2.38 -3.55 15.85
C ASP A 2 2.65 -2.92 14.48
N ALA A 3 3.62 -1.99 14.41
CA ALA A 3 4.03 -1.37 13.16
C ALA A 3 4.46 -2.39 12.08
N GLY A 4 4.83 -3.61 12.51
CA GLY A 4 5.17 -4.73 11.62
C GLY A 4 4.00 -5.29 10.81
N SER A 5 2.75 -5.23 11.30
CA SER A 5 1.59 -5.83 10.60
C SER A 5 1.03 -4.95 9.47
N SER A 6 1.29 -3.64 9.50
CA SER A 6 0.87 -2.73 8.42
C SER A 6 1.81 -2.75 7.22
N LEU A 7 3.10 -3.09 7.42
CA LEU A 7 4.10 -3.17 6.35
C LEU A 7 3.94 -4.41 5.47
N SER A 8 3.41 -5.53 5.99
CA SER A 8 3.15 -6.73 5.19
C SER A 8 2.09 -6.52 4.10
N ASN A 9 1.15 -5.59 4.31
CA ASN A 9 0.12 -5.26 3.33
C ASN A 9 0.67 -4.46 2.13
N LEU A 10 1.90 -3.98 2.22
CA LEU A 10 2.60 -3.25 1.16
C LEU A 10 3.50 -4.14 0.31
N TRP A 11 3.55 -5.46 0.60
CA TRP A 11 4.38 -6.41 -0.13
C TRP A 11 3.79 -6.69 -1.52
N PRO A 12 4.47 -6.31 -2.62
CA PRO A 12 3.88 -6.34 -3.96
C PRO A 12 4.08 -7.68 -4.68
N LEU A 13 4.83 -8.62 -4.09
CA LEU A 13 5.16 -9.90 -4.72
C LEU A 13 4.20 -11.00 -4.26
N PRO A 14 3.86 -11.98 -5.13
CA PRO A 14 2.98 -13.09 -4.80
C PRO A 14 3.68 -14.18 -3.95
N VAL A 15 4.61 -13.79 -3.08
CA VAL A 15 5.37 -14.66 -2.17
C VAL A 15 5.17 -14.19 -0.73
N ASN A 16 5.45 -15.04 0.26
CA ASN A 16 5.26 -14.69 1.67
C ASN A 16 6.02 -13.41 2.06
N PRO A 17 5.38 -12.45 2.75
CA PRO A 17 6.07 -11.25 3.22
C PRO A 17 7.08 -11.60 4.34
N PRO A 18 8.21 -10.90 4.43
CA PRO A 18 9.21 -11.12 5.46
C PRO A 18 8.73 -10.68 6.85
N GLN A 19 9.30 -11.24 7.91
CA GLN A 19 9.07 -10.79 9.29
C GLN A 19 9.89 -9.53 9.58
N LEU A 20 9.24 -8.50 10.13
CA LEU A 20 9.80 -7.16 10.27
C LEU A 20 9.79 -6.71 11.74
N GLN A 21 10.91 -6.15 12.20
CA GLN A 21 11.03 -5.48 13.49
C GLN A 21 11.59 -4.06 13.32
N VAL A 22 10.95 -3.10 13.97
CA VAL A 22 11.22 -1.67 13.81
C VAL A 22 11.89 -1.14 15.10
N PHE A 23 12.92 -0.30 14.99
CA PHE A 23 13.62 0.28 16.15
C PHE A 23 14.09 1.72 15.88
N PRO A 24 14.16 2.61 16.89
CA PRO A 24 14.67 3.96 16.71
C PRO A 24 16.18 3.93 16.41
N GLU A 25 16.62 4.61 15.36
CA GLU A 25 18.05 4.70 14.97
C GLU A 25 18.65 6.08 15.29
N GLN A 26 17.90 7.17 15.07
CA GLN A 26 18.35 8.53 15.37
C GLN A 26 17.18 9.41 15.81
N ILE A 27 17.42 10.28 16.79
CA ILE A 27 16.49 11.32 17.22
C ILE A 27 17.19 12.66 17.10
N VAL A 28 16.55 13.64 16.49
CA VAL A 28 17.02 15.02 16.43
C VAL A 28 15.90 15.94 16.92
N THR A 29 16.28 16.96 17.68
CA THR A 29 15.38 18.01 18.14
C THR A 29 15.95 19.35 17.76
N ASP A 30 15.14 20.20 17.13
CA ASP A 30 15.51 21.56 16.73
C ASP A 30 14.34 22.54 16.97
N GLU A 31 14.43 23.74 16.42
CA GLU A 31 13.38 24.77 16.54
C GLU A 31 12.09 24.42 15.80
N ASN A 32 12.13 23.46 14.87
CA ASN A 32 10.98 23.00 14.09
C ASN A 32 10.31 21.77 14.70
N GLY A 33 10.98 21.06 15.62
CA GLY A 33 10.36 20.03 16.44
C GLY A 33 11.26 18.83 16.72
N VAL A 34 10.69 17.64 16.66
CA VAL A 34 11.40 16.37 16.88
C VAL A 34 11.31 15.54 15.61
N SER A 35 12.44 15.06 15.12
CA SER A 35 12.52 14.11 14.02
C SER A 35 13.10 12.79 14.49
N LEU A 36 12.51 11.68 14.03
CA LEU A 36 12.89 10.32 14.38
C LEU A 36 13.20 9.55 13.10
N VAL A 37 14.43 9.03 12.99
CA VAL A 37 14.80 8.03 11.99
C VAL A 37 14.68 6.65 12.63
N VAL A 38 14.08 5.74 11.88
CA VAL A 38 13.75 4.40 12.34
C VAL A 38 14.46 3.38 11.47
N GLY A 39 15.16 2.45 12.11
CA GLY A 39 15.76 1.29 11.48
C GLY A 39 14.78 0.11 11.39
N LEU A 40 15.01 -0.75 10.39
CA LEU A 40 14.26 -1.98 10.17
C LEU A 40 15.20 -3.18 10.24
N THR A 41 14.89 -4.14 11.10
CA THR A 41 15.49 -5.47 11.12
C THR A 41 14.53 -6.46 10.48
N VAL A 42 15.07 -7.35 9.65
CA VAL A 42 14.30 -8.33 8.88
C VAL A 42 14.73 -9.72 9.28
N GLY A 43 13.76 -10.57 9.63
CA GLY A 43 14.01 -11.96 10.00
C GLY A 43 14.52 -12.78 8.81
N SER A 44 15.37 -13.77 9.10
CA SER A 44 15.76 -14.78 8.11
C SER A 44 14.53 -15.51 7.56
N LEU A 45 14.48 -15.68 6.24
CA LEU A 45 13.41 -16.44 5.58
C LEU A 45 13.59 -17.96 5.71
N ASN A 46 14.78 -18.42 6.08
CA ASN A 46 15.05 -19.81 6.40
C ASN A 46 15.23 -19.98 7.92
N PRO A 47 14.18 -20.39 8.65
CA PRO A 47 14.27 -20.58 10.10
C PRO A 47 15.02 -21.87 10.47
N PHE A 48 15.24 -22.78 9.51
CA PHE A 48 15.87 -24.09 9.74
C PHE A 48 17.33 -24.15 9.28
N GLY A 49 17.82 -23.11 8.62
CA GLY A 49 19.21 -22.98 8.17
C GLY A 49 20.11 -22.31 9.19
N PRO A 50 21.44 -22.32 8.96
CA PRO A 50 22.36 -21.51 9.77
C PRO A 50 21.99 -20.03 9.64
N ALA A 51 22.07 -19.30 10.76
CA ALA A 51 21.78 -17.87 10.77
C ALA A 51 22.72 -17.15 9.78
N PRO A 52 22.18 -16.44 8.77
CA PRO A 52 23.02 -15.69 7.85
C PRO A 52 23.74 -14.56 8.60
N ALA A 53 24.91 -14.15 8.10
CA ALA A 53 25.60 -12.99 8.64
C ALA A 53 24.72 -11.75 8.52
N LEU A 54 24.69 -10.92 9.57
CA LEU A 54 23.94 -9.68 9.58
C LEU A 54 24.45 -8.77 8.45
N LYS A 55 23.58 -8.49 7.47
CA LYS A 55 23.87 -7.56 6.38
C LYS A 55 23.25 -6.21 6.70
N ARG A 56 24.08 -5.22 7.04
CA ARG A 56 23.62 -3.83 7.16
C ARG A 56 23.52 -3.23 5.77
N VAL A 57 22.33 -2.72 5.43
CA VAL A 57 22.13 -1.91 4.23
C VAL A 57 22.31 -0.46 4.62
N ALA A 58 22.97 0.32 3.76
CA ALA A 58 23.08 1.77 3.97
C ALA A 58 21.68 2.40 4.02
N PRO A 59 21.48 3.49 4.78
CA PRO A 59 20.22 4.23 4.79
C PRO A 59 19.78 4.54 3.35
N MET A 60 18.53 4.21 3.04
CA MET A 60 17.95 4.44 1.73
C MET A 60 16.95 5.60 1.85
N GLY A 61 17.13 6.67 1.06
CA GLY A 61 16.18 7.77 0.99
C GLY A 61 16.56 9.02 1.80
N VAL A 62 15.55 9.61 2.46
CA VAL A 62 15.52 10.99 2.99
C VAL A 62 16.51 11.19 4.13
N THR A 63 17.28 12.26 4.05
CA THR A 63 18.01 12.81 5.21
C THR A 63 17.11 13.75 5.99
N LEU A 64 17.29 13.89 7.31
CA LEU A 64 16.48 14.81 8.13
C LEU A 64 16.36 16.23 7.56
N ALA A 65 17.40 16.72 6.87
CA ALA A 65 17.42 18.02 6.20
C ALA A 65 16.43 18.16 5.02
N GLN A 66 15.85 17.07 4.54
CA GLN A 66 14.90 17.03 3.42
C GLN A 66 13.44 16.88 3.90
N MET A 67 13.20 16.79 5.21
CA MET A 67 11.84 16.79 5.75
C MET A 67 11.22 18.19 5.65
N ALA A 68 9.90 18.25 5.47
CA ALA A 68 9.17 19.51 5.46
C ALA A 68 9.34 20.24 6.82
N GLY A 69 9.68 21.53 6.77
CA GLY A 69 9.84 22.37 7.97
C GLY A 69 8.54 22.99 8.47
N ASP A 70 7.40 22.32 8.25
CA ASP A 70 6.10 22.80 8.71
C ASP A 70 5.73 22.24 10.10
N LYS A 71 4.50 22.47 10.54
CA LYS A 71 3.99 22.04 11.86
C LYS A 71 3.24 20.71 11.80
N ALA A 72 3.18 20.06 10.64
CA ALA A 72 2.54 18.77 10.50
C ALA A 72 3.47 17.66 11.01
N LEU A 73 2.88 16.51 11.34
CA LEU A 73 3.66 15.31 11.55
C LEU A 73 3.84 14.61 10.20
N HIS A 74 5.07 14.58 9.71
CA HIS A 74 5.44 13.86 8.49
C HIS A 74 5.96 12.46 8.82
N VAL A 75 5.42 11.46 8.12
CA VAL A 75 5.92 10.09 8.10
C VAL A 75 6.37 9.76 6.68
N THR A 76 7.68 9.74 6.47
CA THR A 76 8.27 9.44 5.16
C THR A 76 8.70 7.99 5.07
N VAL A 77 8.26 7.28 4.03
CA VAL A 77 8.66 5.89 3.74
C VAL A 77 9.49 5.87 2.47
N ALA A 78 10.70 5.28 2.55
CA ALA A 78 11.56 5.05 1.40
C ALA A 78 11.23 3.69 0.76
N PRO A 79 10.49 3.63 -0.36
CA PRO A 79 10.11 2.36 -0.98
C PRO A 79 11.31 1.57 -1.55
N GLN A 80 12.48 2.19 -1.66
CA GLN A 80 13.71 1.50 -2.08
C GLN A 80 14.11 0.39 -1.11
N ILE A 81 13.58 0.37 0.12
CA ILE A 81 13.72 -0.74 1.07
C ILE A 81 13.26 -2.09 0.49
N LEU A 82 12.34 -2.06 -0.50
CA LEU A 82 11.88 -3.26 -1.19
C LEU A 82 12.97 -3.96 -1.99
N GLY A 83 14.02 -3.23 -2.43
CA GLY A 83 15.14 -3.83 -3.17
C GLY A 83 15.92 -4.84 -2.33
N PRO A 84 16.51 -4.43 -1.19
CA PRO A 84 17.18 -5.35 -0.27
C PRO A 84 16.27 -6.47 0.24
N LEU A 85 14.99 -6.19 0.53
CA LEU A 85 14.03 -7.21 0.94
C LEU A 85 13.83 -8.26 -0.15
N THR A 86 13.64 -7.84 -1.40
CA THR A 86 13.51 -8.75 -2.54
C THR A 86 14.80 -9.54 -2.77
N GLN A 87 15.97 -8.92 -2.65
CA GLN A 87 17.25 -9.63 -2.75
C GLN A 87 17.35 -10.75 -1.71
N MET A 88 16.90 -10.51 -0.47
CA MET A 88 16.92 -11.53 0.58
C MET A 88 16.03 -12.74 0.23
N VAL A 89 14.86 -12.49 -0.37
CA VAL A 89 13.95 -13.56 -0.84
C VAL A 89 14.58 -14.34 -2.00
N ILE A 90 15.26 -13.66 -2.92
CA ILE A 90 16.02 -14.27 -4.02
C ILE A 90 17.14 -15.16 -3.47
N ASP A 91 17.95 -14.63 -2.54
CA ASP A 91 19.10 -15.32 -1.95
C ASP A 91 18.66 -16.59 -1.18
N SER A 92 17.45 -16.60 -0.63
CA SER A 92 16.87 -17.78 0.04
C SER A 92 16.25 -18.82 -0.91
N ASP A 93 16.28 -18.61 -2.23
CA ASP A 93 15.61 -19.43 -3.26
C ASP A 93 14.08 -19.58 -3.02
N GLN A 94 13.48 -18.58 -2.36
CA GLN A 94 12.04 -18.52 -2.09
C GLN A 94 11.29 -17.62 -3.06
N ALA A 95 11.99 -16.86 -3.90
CA ALA A 95 11.39 -15.99 -4.92
C ALA A 95 10.94 -16.78 -6.16
N LYS A 96 10.24 -17.91 -5.95
CA LYS A 96 9.75 -18.80 -7.01
C LYS A 96 8.33 -19.27 -6.71
N LEU A 97 7.52 -19.38 -7.74
CA LEU A 97 6.11 -19.76 -7.65
C LEU A 97 5.71 -20.58 -8.89
N ASP A 98 4.88 -21.61 -8.72
CA ASP A 98 4.27 -22.28 -9.86
C ASP A 98 3.24 -21.34 -10.50
N LEU A 99 3.17 -21.26 -11.83
CA LEU A 99 2.18 -20.37 -12.46
C LEU A 99 0.74 -20.78 -12.10
N LEU A 100 0.52 -22.05 -11.79
CA LEU A 100 -0.79 -22.56 -11.34
C LEU A 100 -1.17 -22.11 -9.92
N ASP A 101 -0.21 -21.65 -9.13
CA ASP A 101 -0.46 -21.14 -7.76
C ASP A 101 -0.84 -19.64 -7.77
N ILE A 102 -0.72 -18.95 -8.91
CA ILE A 102 -1.17 -17.56 -9.04
C ILE A 102 -2.69 -17.56 -9.22
N PRO A 103 -3.46 -16.82 -8.39
CA PRO A 103 -4.92 -16.81 -8.44
C PRO A 103 -5.48 -15.95 -9.60
N GLU A 104 -5.01 -16.21 -10.82
CA GLU A 104 -5.45 -15.56 -12.06
C GLU A 104 -5.43 -16.60 -13.22
N PRO A 105 -6.61 -16.98 -13.77
CA PRO A 105 -6.75 -18.03 -14.76
C PRO A 105 -5.85 -17.89 -16.00
N LEU A 106 -5.52 -16.67 -16.43
CA LEU A 106 -4.67 -16.45 -17.60
C LEU A 106 -3.24 -17.01 -17.42
N PHE A 107 -2.74 -17.15 -16.18
CA PHE A 107 -1.46 -17.82 -15.93
C PHE A 107 -1.54 -19.34 -16.08
N ALA A 108 -2.71 -19.94 -15.86
CA ALA A 108 -2.88 -21.38 -16.03
C ALA A 108 -2.73 -21.81 -17.49
N GLU A 109 -3.16 -20.96 -18.44
CA GLU A 109 -2.96 -21.18 -19.87
C GLU A 109 -1.45 -21.21 -20.23
N LEU A 110 -0.61 -20.43 -19.55
CA LEU A 110 0.85 -20.44 -19.71
C LEU A 110 1.55 -21.66 -19.09
N ALA A 111 0.79 -22.50 -18.39
CA ALA A 111 1.20 -23.80 -17.88
C ALA A 111 0.48 -24.97 -18.58
N ASP A 112 -0.41 -24.69 -19.52
CA ASP A 112 -1.15 -25.71 -20.26
C ASP A 112 -0.30 -26.36 -21.36
N ARG A 113 -0.39 -27.68 -21.46
CA ARG A 113 0.36 -28.48 -22.43
C ARG A 113 0.05 -28.10 -23.87
N ALA A 114 -1.24 -27.95 -24.21
CA ALA A 114 -1.64 -27.69 -25.59
C ALA A 114 -1.20 -26.29 -26.02
N THR A 115 -1.27 -25.33 -25.12
CA THR A 115 -0.77 -23.96 -25.32
C THR A 115 0.75 -23.96 -25.49
N LEU A 116 1.49 -24.60 -24.59
CA LEU A 116 2.94 -24.71 -24.71
C LEU A 116 3.40 -25.46 -25.97
N GLN A 117 2.66 -26.47 -26.45
CA GLN A 117 2.94 -27.14 -27.73
C GLN A 117 2.72 -26.26 -28.96
N LYS A 118 1.92 -25.19 -28.87
CA LYS A 118 1.82 -24.17 -29.93
C LYS A 118 3.00 -23.21 -29.90
N LEU A 119 3.45 -22.84 -28.70
CA LEU A 119 4.54 -21.88 -28.49
C LEU A 119 5.94 -22.51 -28.64
N ILE A 120 6.04 -23.80 -28.37
CA ILE A 120 7.25 -24.62 -28.44
C ILE A 120 6.90 -25.89 -29.23
N PRO A 121 6.85 -25.82 -30.58
CA PRO A 121 6.38 -26.94 -31.41
C PRO A 121 7.15 -28.25 -31.22
N ASP A 122 8.43 -28.18 -30.83
CA ASP A 122 9.26 -29.35 -30.52
C ASP A 122 8.61 -30.27 -29.47
N LEU A 123 7.82 -29.71 -28.54
CA LEU A 123 7.15 -30.48 -27.49
C LEU A 123 6.18 -31.54 -28.05
N LYS A 124 5.68 -31.38 -29.28
CA LYS A 124 4.79 -32.36 -29.91
C LYS A 124 5.45 -33.73 -30.12
N ARG A 125 6.78 -33.79 -30.23
CA ARG A 125 7.51 -35.06 -30.42
C ARG A 125 7.39 -36.02 -29.25
N HIS A 126 7.05 -35.50 -28.06
CA HIS A 126 6.92 -36.30 -26.84
C HIS A 126 5.52 -36.91 -26.66
N GLY A 127 4.58 -36.60 -27.57
CA GLY A 127 3.24 -37.18 -27.60
C GLY A 127 2.41 -36.93 -26.33
N ASP A 128 1.43 -37.80 -26.08
CA ASP A 128 0.41 -37.61 -25.04
C ASP A 128 0.92 -37.86 -23.61
N LYS A 129 2.11 -38.45 -23.46
CA LYS A 129 2.74 -38.70 -22.16
C LYS A 129 3.45 -37.48 -21.59
N LEU A 130 3.63 -36.43 -22.41
CA LEU A 130 4.27 -35.20 -22.00
C LEU A 130 3.51 -34.54 -20.82
N GLN A 131 4.25 -34.28 -19.75
CA GLN A 131 3.85 -33.37 -18.68
C GLN A 131 4.68 -32.10 -18.78
N VAL A 132 4.06 -30.96 -18.44
CA VAL A 132 4.68 -29.64 -18.46
C VAL A 132 4.53 -28.98 -17.10
N ARG A 133 5.46 -28.11 -16.77
CA ARG A 133 5.42 -27.26 -15.59
C ARG A 133 6.02 -25.90 -15.91
N SER A 134 5.35 -24.85 -15.48
CA SER A 134 5.82 -23.47 -15.65
C SER A 134 6.06 -22.85 -14.28
N THR A 135 7.28 -22.40 -14.02
CA THR A 135 7.65 -21.79 -12.73
C THR A 135 8.16 -20.38 -12.96
N LEU A 136 7.53 -19.41 -12.33
CA LEU A 136 8.00 -18.03 -12.27
C LEU A 136 9.08 -17.92 -11.18
N ARG A 137 10.17 -17.24 -11.51
CA ARG A 137 11.25 -16.92 -10.58
C ARG A 137 11.61 -15.45 -10.69
N VAL A 138 11.71 -14.76 -9.55
CA VAL A 138 12.34 -13.44 -9.48
C VAL A 138 13.85 -13.66 -9.37
N THR A 139 14.60 -13.07 -10.28
CA THR A 139 16.07 -13.22 -10.40
C THR A 139 16.81 -11.91 -10.18
N SER A 140 16.10 -10.78 -10.03
CA SER A 140 16.69 -9.50 -9.68
C SER A 140 15.82 -8.72 -8.68
N PRO A 141 16.42 -7.90 -7.81
CA PRO A 141 15.68 -7.07 -6.87
C PRO A 141 14.66 -6.17 -7.54
N LEU A 142 13.53 -5.99 -6.86
CA LEU A 142 12.56 -4.95 -7.21
C LEU A 142 13.19 -3.56 -7.00
N SER A 143 12.89 -2.62 -7.88
CA SER A 143 13.23 -1.21 -7.71
C SER A 143 11.99 -0.34 -7.79
N VAL A 144 12.04 0.82 -7.12
CA VAL A 144 10.97 1.81 -7.11
C VAL A 144 11.52 3.16 -7.50
N GLY A 145 10.84 3.85 -8.41
CA GLY A 145 11.25 5.17 -8.85
C GLY A 145 10.15 5.95 -9.54
N GLU A 146 10.57 7.02 -10.20
CA GLU A 146 9.73 7.84 -11.06
C GLU A 146 9.12 6.99 -12.19
N PRO A 147 7.84 7.23 -12.53
CA PRO A 147 7.17 6.60 -13.67
C PRO A 147 7.93 6.80 -14.99
N SER A 148 8.12 5.72 -15.73
CA SER A 148 8.73 5.76 -17.08
C SER A 148 7.82 6.39 -18.14
N GLN A 149 6.51 6.35 -17.91
CA GLN A 149 5.51 6.91 -18.80
C GLN A 149 4.64 7.93 -18.04
N PRO A 150 4.43 9.13 -18.58
CA PRO A 150 3.54 10.09 -17.96
C PRO A 150 2.10 9.60 -18.05
N VAL A 151 1.39 9.65 -16.92
CA VAL A 151 -0.06 9.46 -16.89
C VAL A 151 -0.67 10.84 -16.69
N ALA A 152 -1.61 11.24 -17.54
CA ALA A 152 -2.40 12.44 -17.30
C ALA A 152 -3.31 12.15 -16.10
N THR A 153 -3.03 12.76 -14.95
CA THR A 153 -3.76 12.45 -13.71
C THR A 153 -4.19 13.73 -13.02
N ASP A 154 -5.49 13.88 -12.83
CA ASP A 154 -6.03 14.70 -11.74
C ASP A 154 -5.82 13.90 -10.44
N GLY A 155 -4.82 14.25 -9.64
CA GLY A 155 -4.58 13.62 -8.33
C GLY A 155 -3.10 13.39 -7.96
N PRO A 156 -2.85 12.59 -6.91
CA PRO A 156 -1.51 12.29 -6.43
C PRO A 156 -0.61 11.68 -7.51
N LYS A 157 0.67 12.08 -7.49
CA LYS A 157 1.69 11.55 -8.42
C LYS A 157 1.86 10.04 -8.22
N PRO A 158 1.87 9.24 -9.31
CA PRO A 158 2.20 7.83 -9.20
C PRO A 158 3.71 7.62 -9.05
N PHE A 159 4.07 6.42 -8.63
CA PHE A 159 5.43 5.88 -8.66
C PHE A 159 5.41 4.53 -9.39
N GLU A 160 6.57 4.02 -9.79
CA GLU A 160 6.67 2.80 -10.61
C GLU A 160 7.52 1.73 -9.94
N PHE A 161 6.94 0.54 -9.81
CA PHE A 161 7.64 -0.69 -9.48
C PHE A 161 8.29 -1.26 -10.74
N LYS A 162 9.56 -1.65 -10.66
CA LYS A 162 10.30 -2.32 -11.74
C LYS A 162 10.89 -3.62 -11.25
N LEU A 163 10.52 -4.71 -11.92
CA LEU A 163 11.11 -6.03 -11.81
C LEU A 163 11.87 -6.32 -13.10
N SER A 164 13.18 -6.06 -13.10
CA SER A 164 14.04 -6.23 -14.28
C SER A 164 14.55 -7.67 -14.49
N GLY A 165 14.29 -8.57 -13.54
CA GLY A 165 14.70 -9.97 -13.61
C GLY A 165 13.57 -10.86 -13.16
N LEU A 166 12.72 -11.26 -14.10
CA LEU A 166 11.75 -12.33 -13.94
C LEU A 166 12.06 -13.41 -14.98
N THR A 167 12.07 -14.67 -14.58
CA THR A 167 12.23 -15.78 -15.51
C THR A 167 11.09 -16.75 -15.31
N VAL A 168 10.34 -17.05 -16.38
CA VAL A 168 9.44 -18.20 -16.39
C VAL A 168 10.13 -19.38 -17.03
N GLY A 169 10.48 -20.37 -16.21
CA GLY A 169 11.07 -21.62 -16.67
C GLY A 169 10.00 -22.64 -17.03
N ILE A 170 10.11 -23.23 -18.22
CA ILE A 170 9.31 -24.37 -18.66
C ILE A 170 10.12 -25.64 -18.44
N GLN A 171 9.56 -26.57 -17.68
CA GLN A 171 10.13 -27.88 -17.44
C GLN A 171 9.19 -28.96 -17.95
N ILE A 172 9.75 -30.10 -18.37
CA ILE A 172 8.98 -31.21 -18.93
C ILE A 172 9.33 -32.53 -18.27
N LYS A 173 8.37 -33.46 -18.34
CA LYS A 173 8.63 -34.90 -18.26
C LYS A 173 8.12 -35.54 -19.53
N THR A 174 8.97 -36.30 -20.20
CA THR A 174 8.61 -37.02 -21.42
C THR A 174 7.98 -38.38 -21.12
N ASP A 175 8.19 -38.88 -19.90
CA ASP A 175 7.52 -40.05 -19.35
C ASP A 175 7.04 -39.72 -17.92
N PRO A 176 5.76 -39.95 -17.56
CA PRO A 176 5.26 -39.76 -16.20
C PRO A 176 6.07 -40.47 -15.11
N ALA A 177 6.75 -41.58 -15.44
CA ALA A 177 7.60 -42.32 -14.52
C ALA A 177 8.95 -41.62 -14.23
N GLN A 178 9.33 -40.58 -14.98
CA GLN A 178 10.55 -39.82 -14.71
C GLN A 178 10.50 -39.17 -13.33
N SER A 179 11.56 -39.35 -12.55
CA SER A 179 11.68 -38.76 -11.21
C SER A 179 12.03 -37.27 -11.26
N GLN A 180 12.77 -36.82 -12.28
CA GLN A 180 13.23 -35.45 -12.42
C GLN A 180 12.56 -34.72 -13.57
N TRP A 181 12.34 -33.41 -13.38
CA TRP A 181 11.88 -32.50 -14.43
C TRP A 181 13.07 -32.01 -15.25
N GLN A 182 12.98 -32.09 -16.58
CA GLN A 182 14.00 -31.56 -17.47
C GLN A 182 13.68 -30.11 -17.86
N PRO A 183 14.60 -29.14 -17.70
CA PRO A 183 14.43 -27.81 -18.27
C PRO A 183 14.28 -27.86 -19.79
N CYS A 184 13.29 -27.16 -20.33
CA CYS A 184 13.01 -27.13 -21.78
C CYS A 184 13.21 -25.73 -22.36
N ALA A 185 12.58 -24.72 -21.76
CA ALA A 185 12.67 -23.34 -22.23
C ALA A 185 12.62 -22.35 -21.05
N ALA A 186 12.99 -21.11 -21.31
CA ALA A 186 12.89 -20.02 -20.37
C ALA A 186 12.43 -18.75 -21.09
N PHE A 187 11.56 -17.97 -20.43
CA PHE A 187 11.15 -16.64 -20.84
C PHE A 187 11.67 -15.65 -19.83
N ASP A 188 12.63 -14.82 -20.24
CA ASP A 188 13.23 -13.78 -19.42
C ASP A 188 12.43 -12.49 -19.65
N LEU A 189 11.80 -11.99 -18.58
CA LEU A 189 10.80 -10.94 -18.57
C LEU A 189 11.25 -9.77 -17.71
N GLN A 190 10.80 -8.58 -18.09
CA GLN A 190 10.86 -7.36 -17.32
C GLN A 190 9.46 -6.80 -17.19
N VAL A 191 9.10 -6.39 -15.99
CA VAL A 191 7.80 -5.82 -15.66
C VAL A 191 8.00 -4.44 -15.05
N ALA A 192 7.24 -3.46 -15.52
CA ALA A 192 7.09 -2.17 -14.87
C ALA A 192 5.60 -1.87 -14.66
N GLU A 193 5.23 -1.46 -13.45
CA GLU A 193 3.85 -1.24 -13.04
C GLU A 193 3.76 0.07 -12.25
N GLN A 194 2.84 0.95 -12.64
CA GLN A 194 2.61 2.20 -11.93
C GLN A 194 1.58 2.04 -10.82
N VAL A 195 1.85 2.66 -9.68
CA VAL A 195 0.99 2.65 -8.50
C VAL A 195 0.77 4.06 -8.00
N ARG A 196 -0.47 4.33 -7.59
CA ARG A 196 -0.86 5.56 -6.93
C ARG A 196 -1.22 5.29 -5.48
N ALA A 197 -0.62 6.06 -4.57
CA ALA A 197 -1.11 6.19 -3.21
C ALA A 197 -2.05 7.38 -3.11
N SER A 198 -3.22 7.18 -2.51
CA SER A 198 -4.26 8.21 -2.39
C SER A 198 -4.91 8.19 -1.02
N LEU A 199 -5.32 9.36 -0.56
CA LEU A 199 -6.13 9.51 0.64
C LEU A 199 -7.61 9.48 0.27
N LEU A 200 -8.38 8.64 0.95
CA LEU A 200 -9.84 8.75 1.01
C LEU A 200 -10.26 9.28 2.38
N ALA A 201 -11.27 10.14 2.40
CA ALA A 201 -11.88 10.64 3.62
C ALA A 201 -13.39 10.30 3.63
N PRO A 202 -13.77 9.04 3.91
CA PRO A 202 -15.17 8.60 3.87
C PRO A 202 -16.09 9.39 4.81
N SER A 203 -15.54 9.92 5.91
CA SER A 203 -16.27 10.76 6.86
C SER A 203 -15.35 11.80 7.48
N HIS A 204 -15.90 12.64 8.37
CA HIS A 204 -15.10 13.58 9.14
C HIS A 204 -13.98 12.85 9.90
N GLU A 205 -14.32 11.74 10.54
CA GLU A 205 -13.46 11.00 11.47
C GLU A 205 -12.61 9.91 10.83
N GLN A 206 -13.02 9.39 9.67
CA GLN A 206 -12.37 8.25 9.02
C GLN A 206 -11.45 8.70 7.90
N ARG A 207 -10.25 8.10 7.86
CA ARG A 207 -9.29 8.23 6.77
C ARG A 207 -8.89 6.85 6.30
N GLN A 208 -8.74 6.68 5.00
CA GLN A 208 -8.26 5.45 4.40
C GLN A 208 -7.09 5.78 3.46
N LEU A 209 -6.01 5.02 3.59
CA LEU A 209 -4.95 4.98 2.60
C LEU A 209 -5.33 3.96 1.54
N ARG A 210 -5.41 4.39 0.28
CA ARG A 210 -5.69 3.52 -0.86
C ARG A 210 -4.48 3.44 -1.78
N LEU A 211 -4.03 2.22 -2.05
CA LEU A 211 -3.08 1.92 -3.12
C LEU A 211 -3.84 1.40 -4.34
N GLU A 212 -3.57 2.01 -5.48
CA GLU A 212 -4.23 1.72 -6.75
C GLU A 212 -3.17 1.37 -7.81
N TRP A 213 -3.27 0.17 -8.39
CA TRP A 213 -2.52 -0.23 -9.57
C TRP A 213 -3.10 0.48 -10.79
N LEU A 214 -2.28 1.29 -11.46
CA LEU A 214 -2.72 2.01 -12.65
C LEU A 214 -2.67 1.08 -13.88
N PRO A 215 -3.54 1.29 -14.89
CA PRO A 215 -3.57 0.43 -16.07
C PRO A 215 -2.33 0.56 -16.97
N VAL A 216 -1.38 1.42 -16.60
CA VAL A 216 -0.11 1.60 -17.32
C VAL A 216 0.89 0.58 -16.79
N SER A 217 0.94 -0.55 -17.47
CA SER A 217 1.91 -1.61 -17.25
C SER A 217 2.73 -1.88 -18.51
N SER A 218 3.98 -2.26 -18.32
CA SER A 218 4.84 -2.71 -19.40
C SER A 218 5.41 -4.07 -19.06
N VAL A 219 5.27 -5.02 -19.98
CA VAL A 219 5.94 -6.32 -19.92
C VAL A 219 6.69 -6.54 -21.21
N THR A 220 8.00 -6.68 -21.10
CA THR A 220 8.91 -6.97 -22.23
C THR A 220 9.74 -8.20 -21.90
N GLY A 221 10.27 -8.87 -22.92
CA GLY A 221 11.12 -10.02 -22.65
C GLY A 221 11.61 -10.74 -23.89
N THR A 222 12.26 -11.86 -23.65
CA THR A 222 12.79 -12.77 -24.68
C THR A 222 12.56 -14.20 -24.27
N GLY A 223 12.53 -15.12 -25.23
CA GLY A 223 12.46 -16.55 -24.97
C GLY A 223 13.70 -17.27 -25.49
N ARG A 224 14.10 -18.36 -24.81
CA ARG A 224 15.19 -19.25 -25.23
C ARG A 224 14.93 -20.68 -24.80
N PHE A 225 15.53 -21.64 -25.51
CA PHE A 225 15.61 -23.01 -24.99
C PHE A 225 16.55 -23.06 -23.77
N ALA A 226 16.26 -23.98 -22.86
CA ALA A 226 17.11 -24.22 -21.70
C ALA A 226 18.44 -24.85 -22.12
N GLU A 227 19.50 -24.57 -21.35
CA GLU A 227 20.80 -25.21 -21.57
C GLU A 227 20.67 -26.74 -21.42
N GLY A 228 21.26 -27.48 -22.35
CA GLY A 228 21.17 -28.93 -22.40
C GLY A 228 19.87 -29.49 -23.00
N TYR A 229 18.92 -28.65 -23.42
CA TYR A 229 17.74 -29.11 -24.16
C TYR A 229 18.03 -29.20 -25.67
N ASP A 230 18.12 -30.43 -26.21
CA ASP A 230 18.31 -30.64 -27.64
C ASP A 230 16.97 -30.70 -28.39
N ALA A 231 16.48 -29.51 -28.77
CA ALA A 231 15.29 -29.36 -29.59
C ALA A 231 15.56 -29.79 -31.05
N LEU A 232 14.70 -30.64 -31.64
CA LEU A 232 14.77 -30.95 -33.07
C LEU A 232 14.18 -29.81 -33.90
N ASP A 233 13.08 -29.23 -33.40
CA ASP A 233 12.53 -27.97 -33.91
C ASP A 233 13.04 -26.80 -33.06
N LYS A 234 13.91 -25.96 -33.63
CA LYS A 234 14.46 -24.78 -32.95
C LYS A 234 13.49 -23.58 -32.93
N THR A 235 12.23 -23.77 -33.32
CA THR A 235 11.20 -22.73 -33.26
C THR A 235 10.73 -22.52 -31.81
N LEU A 236 10.89 -21.29 -31.32
CA LEU A 236 10.33 -20.85 -30.05
C LEU A 236 9.56 -19.54 -30.28
N VAL A 237 8.24 -19.60 -30.16
CA VAL A 237 7.35 -18.47 -30.49
C VAL A 237 7.15 -17.61 -29.24
N ALA A 238 8.13 -16.77 -28.91
CA ALA A 238 8.17 -16.03 -27.65
C ALA A 238 7.17 -14.86 -27.56
N ALA A 239 6.91 -14.16 -28.67
CA ALA A 239 6.07 -12.95 -28.63
C ALA A 239 4.64 -13.21 -28.13
N PRO A 240 3.91 -14.27 -28.58
CA PRO A 240 2.61 -14.62 -28.03
C PRO A 240 2.67 -15.03 -26.55
N TYR A 241 3.72 -15.73 -26.11
CA TYR A 241 3.92 -16.06 -24.69
C TYR A 241 4.01 -14.79 -23.84
N ILE A 242 4.85 -13.84 -24.25
CA ILE A 242 5.07 -12.57 -23.54
C ILE A 242 3.79 -11.72 -23.55
N ALA A 243 3.07 -11.69 -24.67
CA ALA A 243 1.79 -10.99 -24.76
C ALA A 243 0.76 -11.58 -23.79
N GLN A 244 0.65 -12.90 -23.72
CA GLN A 244 -0.26 -13.56 -22.81
C GLN A 244 0.15 -13.40 -21.34
N PHE A 245 1.44 -13.43 -21.03
CA PHE A 245 1.95 -13.08 -19.70
C PHE A 245 1.57 -11.64 -19.33
N ARG A 246 1.70 -10.69 -20.25
CA ARG A 246 1.31 -9.29 -20.02
C ARG A 246 -0.17 -9.17 -19.67
N GLU A 247 -1.03 -9.87 -20.40
CA GLU A 247 -2.47 -9.86 -20.16
C GLU A 247 -2.81 -10.50 -18.79
N GLY A 248 -2.20 -11.64 -18.47
CA GLY A 248 -2.35 -12.28 -17.15
C GLY A 248 -1.82 -11.42 -16.01
N TRP A 249 -0.67 -10.77 -16.19
CA TRP A 249 -0.12 -9.84 -15.21
C TRP A 249 -1.05 -8.65 -14.97
N ARG A 250 -1.55 -8.03 -16.04
CA ARG A 250 -2.49 -6.91 -15.95
C ARG A 250 -3.81 -7.33 -15.29
N ALA A 251 -4.34 -8.50 -15.63
CA ALA A 251 -5.56 -9.02 -15.01
C ALA A 251 -5.36 -9.27 -13.52
N TYR A 252 -4.21 -9.85 -13.14
CA TYR A 252 -3.84 -10.07 -11.75
C TYR A 252 -3.71 -8.76 -10.96
N THR A 253 -3.00 -7.75 -11.48
CA THR A 253 -2.82 -6.47 -10.76
C THR A 253 -4.11 -5.64 -10.69
N GLN A 254 -4.96 -5.69 -11.72
CA GLN A 254 -6.25 -5.00 -11.74
C GLN A 254 -7.33 -5.73 -10.92
N GLY A 255 -7.27 -7.06 -10.84
CA GLY A 255 -8.16 -7.90 -10.03
C GLY A 255 -7.73 -8.00 -8.57
N ALA A 256 -6.47 -7.71 -8.26
CA ALA A 256 -6.00 -7.57 -6.89
C ALA A 256 -6.82 -6.48 -6.19
N THR A 257 -7.49 -6.85 -5.11
CA THR A 257 -8.36 -5.94 -4.35
C THR A 257 -7.61 -4.64 -4.06
N VAL A 258 -8.10 -3.54 -4.63
CA VAL A 258 -7.66 -2.17 -4.30
C VAL A 258 -7.71 -2.05 -2.78
N SER A 259 -6.53 -2.06 -2.18
CA SER A 259 -6.42 -2.17 -0.73
C SER A 259 -6.57 -0.78 -0.15
N ALA A 260 -7.77 -0.49 0.35
CA ALA A 260 -8.01 0.65 1.23
C ALA A 260 -7.83 0.17 2.67
N THR A 261 -6.92 0.80 3.41
CA THR A 261 -6.70 0.49 4.83
C THR A 261 -7.12 1.69 5.67
N ASP A 262 -7.95 1.45 6.68
CA ASP A 262 -8.29 2.48 7.67
C ASP A 262 -7.04 2.94 8.41
N VAL A 263 -6.85 4.26 8.46
CA VAL A 263 -5.74 4.89 9.17
C VAL A 263 -6.31 5.57 10.41
N ALA A 264 -5.97 5.04 11.57
CA ALA A 264 -6.37 5.63 12.85
C ALA A 264 -5.65 6.96 13.10
N ASP A 265 -6.33 7.88 13.81
CA ASP A 265 -5.70 9.10 14.30
C ASP A 265 -4.54 8.76 15.26
N ILE A 266 -3.43 9.48 15.14
CA ILE A 266 -2.33 9.42 16.10
C ILE A 266 -2.69 10.30 17.30
N THR A 267 -2.73 9.71 18.49
CA THR A 267 -3.07 10.44 19.72
C THR A 267 -1.81 10.92 20.43
N LEU A 268 -1.70 12.24 20.66
CA LEU A 268 -0.61 12.88 21.39
C LEU A 268 -1.20 13.69 22.55
N GLY A 269 -1.16 13.14 23.77
CA GLY A 269 -1.85 13.74 24.91
C GLY A 269 -3.35 13.86 24.63
N THR A 270 -3.87 15.10 24.62
CA THR A 270 -5.27 15.38 24.28
C THR A 270 -5.49 15.73 22.80
N SER A 271 -4.43 15.85 22.02
CA SER A 271 -4.48 16.13 20.59
C SER A 271 -4.68 14.84 19.80
N LYS A 272 -5.31 14.98 18.63
CA LYS A 272 -5.36 13.93 17.62
C LYS A 272 -4.77 14.46 16.33
N LEU A 273 -3.91 13.68 15.69
CA LEU A 273 -3.40 13.95 14.37
C LEU A 273 -4.05 13.00 13.38
N ARG A 274 -4.69 13.55 12.37
CA ARG A 274 -5.43 12.80 11.35
C ARG A 274 -4.69 12.87 10.04
N LEU A 275 -4.65 11.74 9.33
CA LEU A 275 -4.08 11.66 8.00
C LEU A 275 -4.73 12.74 7.10
N HIS A 276 -3.88 13.62 6.57
CA HIS A 276 -4.29 14.77 5.78
C HIS A 276 -3.88 14.63 4.32
N GLU A 277 -2.70 14.07 4.07
CA GLU A 277 -2.14 13.98 2.73
C GLU A 277 -1.22 12.77 2.58
N VAL A 278 -1.16 12.23 1.36
CA VAL A 278 -0.26 11.16 0.95
C VAL A 278 0.29 11.53 -0.42
N ASN A 279 1.60 11.70 -0.52
CA ASN A 279 2.26 12.15 -1.74
C ASN A 279 3.46 11.28 -2.09
N TRP A 280 3.66 11.06 -3.39
CA TRP A 280 4.94 10.64 -3.92
C TRP A 280 5.82 11.86 -4.15
N ASN A 281 6.81 12.02 -3.28
CA ASN A 281 7.86 13.03 -3.36
C ASN A 281 9.18 12.28 -3.52
N ALA A 282 9.50 11.89 -4.76
CA ALA A 282 10.64 11.04 -5.03
C ALA A 282 11.91 11.51 -4.28
N PRO A 283 12.62 10.60 -3.60
CA PRO A 283 12.48 9.15 -3.69
C PRO A 283 11.49 8.53 -2.70
N VAL A 284 10.61 9.28 -2.03
CA VAL A 284 9.79 8.77 -0.91
C VAL A 284 8.29 8.98 -1.04
N ILE A 285 7.56 8.16 -0.31
CA ILE A 285 6.15 8.39 -0.01
C ILE A 285 6.10 9.20 1.28
N ASP A 286 5.61 10.44 1.17
CA ASP A 286 5.40 11.34 2.31
C ASP A 286 3.94 11.28 2.74
N VAL A 287 3.73 11.09 4.04
CA VAL A 287 2.42 10.97 4.67
C VAL A 287 2.31 12.05 5.74
N ALA A 288 1.47 13.05 5.51
CA ALA A 288 1.30 14.18 6.41
C ALA A 288 0.07 14.01 7.31
N PHE A 289 0.25 14.23 8.60
CA PHE A 289 -0.81 14.23 9.61
C PHE A 289 -0.97 15.63 10.22
N HIS A 290 -2.19 16.14 10.19
CA HIS A 290 -2.54 17.46 10.74
C HIS A 290 -3.43 17.31 11.97
N LEU A 291 -3.60 18.39 12.74
CA LEU A 291 -4.56 18.40 13.85
C LEU A 291 -5.96 18.02 13.35
N ALA A 292 -6.53 16.98 13.96
CA ALA A 292 -7.87 16.52 13.67
C ALA A 292 -8.87 17.58 14.15
N ARG A 293 -9.58 18.20 13.20
CA ARG A 293 -10.54 19.26 13.49
C ARG A 293 -11.72 18.74 14.31
N ILE A 294 -12.20 19.56 15.23
CA ILE A 294 -13.49 19.37 15.90
C ILE A 294 -14.56 19.93 14.97
N LYS A 295 -15.56 19.12 14.63
CA LYS A 295 -16.70 19.54 13.80
C LYS A 295 -17.98 19.59 14.62
N LEU A 296 -18.67 20.72 14.55
CA LEU A 296 -19.99 20.90 15.13
C LEU A 296 -20.98 21.22 14.02
N SER A 297 -21.94 20.34 13.78
CA SER A 297 -22.96 20.48 12.74
C SER A 297 -24.35 20.71 13.36
N ASN A 298 -25.18 21.49 12.68
CA ASN A 298 -26.58 21.66 13.05
C ASN A 298 -27.49 21.01 12.00
N LEU A 299 -28.01 19.83 12.33
CA LEU A 299 -28.95 19.09 11.50
C LEU A 299 -30.42 19.36 11.91
N SER A 300 -30.64 20.31 12.81
CA SER A 300 -31.98 20.75 13.23
C SER A 300 -32.48 21.93 12.38
N GLN A 301 -33.70 22.38 12.63
CA GLN A 301 -34.30 23.57 12.00
C GLN A 301 -34.12 24.85 12.84
N GLU A 302 -33.46 24.76 14.00
CA GLU A 302 -33.25 25.90 14.89
C GLU A 302 -31.89 26.55 14.65
N THR A 303 -31.78 27.86 14.87
CA THR A 303 -30.48 28.54 14.89
C THR A 303 -29.93 28.58 16.31
N PHE A 304 -28.67 28.18 16.50
CA PHE A 304 -28.02 28.21 17.81
C PHE A 304 -27.02 29.35 17.94
N LYS A 305 -27.09 30.07 19.06
CA LYS A 305 -26.05 31.02 19.48
C LYS A 305 -25.26 30.43 20.63
N TYR A 306 -23.94 30.53 20.57
CA TYR A 306 -23.07 29.87 21.52
C TYR A 306 -21.74 30.56 21.68
N GLU A 307 -21.03 30.25 22.75
CA GLU A 307 -19.68 30.72 23.01
C GLU A 307 -18.75 29.52 23.20
N THR A 308 -17.47 29.73 22.96
CA THR A 308 -16.45 28.70 23.16
C THR A 308 -15.33 29.21 24.06
N LYS A 309 -14.58 28.29 24.67
CA LYS A 309 -13.34 28.62 25.37
C LYS A 309 -12.32 27.50 25.29
N ALA A 310 -11.05 27.89 25.39
CA ALA A 310 -9.93 27.01 25.64
C ALA A 310 -9.84 26.66 27.14
N PRO A 311 -9.05 25.64 27.53
CA PRO A 311 -8.93 25.20 28.92
C PRO A 311 -8.59 26.32 29.92
N THR A 312 -7.77 27.29 29.51
CA THR A 312 -7.28 28.38 30.35
C THR A 312 -7.79 29.77 29.95
N SER A 313 -8.71 29.87 28.97
CA SER A 313 -9.24 31.15 28.50
C SER A 313 -10.58 31.50 29.14
N GLY A 314 -10.94 32.79 29.06
CA GLY A 314 -12.33 33.23 29.20
C GLY A 314 -13.21 32.72 28.04
N TRP A 315 -14.51 32.98 28.14
CA TRP A 315 -15.45 32.75 27.05
C TRP A 315 -15.18 33.74 25.91
N GLY A 316 -15.12 33.22 24.70
CA GLY A 316 -14.96 34.02 23.49
C GLY A 316 -16.26 34.67 23.03
N GLU A 317 -16.24 35.20 21.81
CA GLU A 317 -17.40 35.84 21.20
C GLU A 317 -18.54 34.85 20.93
N THR A 318 -19.76 35.40 20.82
CA THR A 318 -20.94 34.61 20.47
C THR A 318 -20.93 34.26 18.98
N LEU A 319 -20.83 32.97 18.69
CA LEU A 319 -20.95 32.37 17.36
C LEU A 319 -22.40 31.98 17.08
N THR A 320 -22.80 31.99 15.81
CA THR A 320 -24.15 31.58 15.36
C THR A 320 -24.05 30.41 14.39
N LEU A 321 -24.71 29.30 14.70
CA LEU A 321 -24.77 28.09 13.88
C LEU A 321 -26.19 27.90 13.34
N LYS A 322 -26.39 28.16 12.04
CA LYS A 322 -27.71 28.07 11.39
C LYS A 322 -28.06 26.61 11.05
N PRO A 323 -29.34 26.32 10.74
CA PRO A 323 -29.75 25.02 10.19
C PRO A 323 -28.92 24.63 8.97
N GLY A 324 -28.41 23.40 8.95
CA GLY A 324 -27.56 22.87 7.88
C GLY A 324 -26.09 23.28 7.94
N ASP A 325 -25.74 24.31 8.73
CA ASP A 325 -24.37 24.80 8.81
C ASP A 325 -23.49 23.91 9.70
N SER A 326 -22.18 24.05 9.52
CA SER A 326 -21.16 23.44 10.37
C SER A 326 -20.06 24.44 10.69
N HIS A 327 -19.53 24.36 11.91
CA HIS A 327 -18.28 25.04 12.30
C HIS A 327 -17.20 24.01 12.56
N GLU A 328 -15.97 24.33 12.15
CA GLU A 328 -14.79 23.51 12.37
C GLU A 328 -13.75 24.27 13.19
N PHE A 329 -13.10 23.56 14.12
CA PHE A 329 -12.06 24.10 14.99
C PHE A 329 -10.81 23.25 14.91
N GLU A 330 -9.68 23.86 14.57
CA GLU A 330 -8.38 23.21 14.52
C GLU A 330 -7.62 23.49 15.81
N LEU A 331 -7.86 22.66 16.83
CA LEU A 331 -7.35 22.87 18.19
C LEU A 331 -6.67 21.59 18.71
N PRO A 332 -5.51 21.71 19.39
CA PRO A 332 -4.81 20.56 19.98
C PRO A 332 -5.42 20.09 21.30
N TYR A 333 -6.51 20.69 21.76
CA TYR A 333 -7.16 20.41 23.05
C TYR A 333 -8.68 20.33 22.90
N PRO A 334 -9.39 19.76 23.88
CA PRO A 334 -10.84 19.76 23.90
C PRO A 334 -11.41 21.17 23.95
N LEU A 335 -12.45 21.43 23.15
CA LEU A 335 -13.15 22.69 23.10
C LEU A 335 -14.32 22.67 24.08
N THR A 336 -14.37 23.62 25.01
CA THR A 336 -15.58 23.81 25.82
C THR A 336 -16.53 24.76 25.09
N TYR A 337 -17.77 24.33 24.95
CA TYR A 337 -18.86 25.05 24.31
C TYR A 337 -19.94 25.34 25.36
N ARG A 338 -20.58 26.52 25.31
CA ARG A 338 -21.83 26.77 26.04
C ARG A 338 -22.88 27.42 25.16
N ARG A 339 -24.15 27.15 25.47
CA ARG A 339 -25.31 27.86 24.92
C ARG A 339 -26.37 28.06 25.99
N ASN A 340 -27.31 28.97 25.72
CA ASN A 340 -28.56 29.06 26.49
C ASN A 340 -29.62 28.23 25.75
N GLY A 341 -29.95 27.06 26.29
CA GLY A 341 -31.02 26.19 25.78
C GLY A 341 -32.37 26.50 26.42
N ALA A 342 -33.42 25.83 25.95
CA ALA A 342 -34.78 25.99 26.49
C ALA A 342 -34.91 25.62 27.97
N LYS A 343 -34.01 24.76 28.49
CA LYS A 343 -33.98 24.30 29.89
C LYS A 343 -32.93 25.03 30.75
N GLY A 344 -32.29 26.07 30.22
CA GLY A 344 -31.21 26.80 30.88
C GLY A 344 -29.86 26.67 30.18
N PRO A 345 -28.76 27.10 30.83
CA PRO A 345 -27.43 27.05 30.25
C PRO A 345 -26.96 25.60 30.10
N GLU A 346 -26.49 25.25 28.91
CA GLU A 346 -25.91 23.95 28.58
C GLU A 346 -24.42 24.12 28.29
N VAL A 347 -23.60 23.22 28.83
CA VAL A 347 -22.15 23.23 28.64
C VAL A 347 -21.70 21.85 28.18
N TYR A 348 -20.91 21.82 27.10
CA TYR A 348 -20.38 20.60 26.51
C TYR A 348 -18.87 20.71 26.34
N THR A 349 -18.18 19.57 26.41
CA THR A 349 -16.77 19.45 26.05
C THR A 349 -16.65 18.59 24.81
N LEU A 350 -16.17 19.19 23.72
CA LEU A 350 -15.94 18.52 22.44
C LEU A 350 -14.49 18.08 22.38
N ILE A 351 -14.25 16.79 22.13
CA ILE A 351 -12.90 16.22 22.12
C ILE A 351 -12.22 16.52 20.77
N ALA A 352 -10.90 16.71 20.77
CA ALA A 352 -10.13 16.88 19.53
C ALA A 352 -10.47 15.78 18.50
N GLY A 353 -10.66 16.19 17.24
CA GLY A 353 -11.01 15.30 16.14
C GLY A 353 -12.45 14.77 16.13
N SER A 354 -13.31 15.14 17.08
CA SER A 354 -14.70 14.64 17.15
C SER A 354 -15.63 15.37 16.17
N HIS A 355 -16.67 14.68 15.72
CA HIS A 355 -17.84 15.28 15.06
C HIS A 355 -19.06 15.19 15.99
N SER A 356 -19.63 16.34 16.33
CA SER A 356 -20.88 16.44 17.10
C SER A 356 -21.98 17.12 16.29
N GLU A 357 -23.21 16.69 16.50
CA GLU A 357 -24.37 17.09 15.72
C GLU A 357 -25.53 17.51 16.62
N PHE A 358 -26.10 18.69 16.37
CA PHE A 358 -27.39 19.05 16.91
C PHE A 358 -28.49 18.44 16.04
N ARG A 359 -29.36 17.64 16.65
CA ARG A 359 -30.53 17.06 15.98
C ARG A 359 -31.66 16.84 16.98
N VAL A 360 -32.87 16.64 16.45
CA VAL A 360 -34.04 16.26 17.26
C VAL A 360 -33.85 14.81 17.74
N PRO A 361 -33.95 14.53 19.05
CA PRO A 361 -33.88 13.17 19.57
C PRO A 361 -34.96 12.26 18.94
N LEU A 362 -34.70 10.96 18.81
CA LEU A 362 -35.68 10.00 18.28
C LEU A 362 -36.98 9.95 19.10
N SER A 363 -36.88 10.20 20.41
CA SER A 363 -38.02 10.32 21.32
C SER A 363 -38.87 11.58 21.12
N GLY A 364 -38.47 12.47 20.21
CA GLY A 364 -38.99 13.83 20.09
C GLY A 364 -38.44 14.76 21.18
N GLY A 365 -38.71 16.06 21.02
CA GLY A 365 -38.30 17.12 21.94
C GLY A 365 -37.35 18.16 21.30
N PRO A 366 -36.79 19.09 22.10
CA PRO A 366 -35.90 20.12 21.58
C PRO A 366 -34.58 19.53 21.07
N PRO A 367 -33.93 20.18 20.07
CA PRO A 367 -32.64 19.74 19.57
C PRO A 367 -31.58 19.64 20.67
N SER A 368 -30.89 18.51 20.69
CA SER A 368 -29.81 18.19 21.63
C SER A 368 -28.53 17.82 20.89
N LEU A 369 -27.39 17.87 21.58
CA LEU A 369 -26.10 17.55 21.00
C LEU A 369 -25.79 16.05 21.12
N PHE A 370 -25.42 15.43 20.02
CA PHE A 370 -25.02 14.02 19.92
C PHE A 370 -23.66 13.87 19.27
N ALA A 371 -22.97 12.76 19.51
CA ALA A 371 -21.85 12.36 18.64
C ALA A 371 -22.40 11.94 17.28
N ALA A 372 -21.77 12.38 16.19
CA ALA A 372 -22.17 12.01 14.84
C ALA A 372 -22.15 10.48 14.65
N ASN A 373 -23.05 9.97 13.81
CA ASN A 373 -23.17 8.54 13.47
C ASN A 373 -23.43 7.58 14.66
N LYS A 374 -23.73 8.08 15.85
CA LYS A 374 -24.31 7.28 16.95
C LYS A 374 -25.84 7.46 16.95
N PRO A 375 -26.64 6.44 17.27
CA PRO A 375 -28.11 6.53 17.31
C PRO A 375 -28.61 7.51 18.37
#